data_AF-A0A4D8XLW9-F1
#
_entry.id   AF-A0A4D8XLW9-F1
#
_cell.length_a   1.000
_cell.length_b   1.000
_cell.length_c   1.000
_cell.angle_alpha   90.00
_cell.angle_beta   90.00
_cell.angle_gamma   90.00
#
_symmetry.space_group_name_H-M   'P 1'
#
loop_
_entity.id
_entity.type
_entity.pdbx_description
1 polymer ?
#
loop_
_entity_poly.entity_id
_entity_poly.type
_entity_poly.pdbx_seq_one_letter_code
_entity_poly.pdbx_strand_id
1 'polypeptide(L)'
;MDYCKYHKENPSEEISKPLRSTNLLECGVSDWDNTFITSLEQEFLFEVILAANYLDIKPLLDLSCARVASMIKGKTPEEIRKQFHIVNDFTPEEEAQILEENKCFEDA
;
A
#
# COMPACT_ATOMS: atom_id res chain seq x y z
N MET A 1 3.59 -11.06 -16.57
CA MET A 1 4.23 -10.29 -17.67
C MET A 1 3.27 -9.26 -18.28
N ASP A 2 2.06 -9.13 -17.73
CA ASP A 2 0.96 -8.45 -18.40
C ASP A 2 1.02 -6.93 -18.22
N TYR A 3 1.51 -6.47 -17.06
CA TYR A 3 1.82 -5.07 -16.80
C TYR A 3 2.74 -4.45 -17.86
N CYS A 4 3.92 -5.02 -18.08
CA CYS A 4 4.89 -4.47 -19.02
C CYS A 4 4.41 -4.53 -20.48
N LYS A 5 3.59 -5.53 -20.83
CA LYS A 5 2.99 -5.62 -22.17
C LYS A 5 1.96 -4.52 -22.39
N TYR A 6 1.08 -4.29 -21.41
CA TYR A 6 0.06 -3.24 -21.47
C TYR A 6 0.68 -1.84 -21.52
N HIS A 7 1.64 -1.55 -20.63
CA HIS A 7 2.26 -0.23 -20.54
C HIS A 7 3.31 0.07 -21.61
N LYS A 8 3.60 -0.89 -22.49
CA LYS A 8 4.36 -0.61 -23.71
C LYS A 8 3.61 0.35 -24.64
N GLU A 9 2.28 0.22 -24.69
CA GLU A 9 1.41 1.04 -25.56
C GLU A 9 0.60 2.06 -24.76
N ASN A 10 0.45 1.86 -23.46
CA ASN A 10 -0.36 2.70 -22.57
C ASN A 10 0.52 3.23 -21.42
N PRO A 11 1.20 4.37 -21.56
CA PRO A 11 2.06 4.91 -20.49
C PRO A 11 1.31 5.02 -19.15
N SER A 12 1.97 4.61 -18.06
CA SER A 12 1.40 4.69 -16.71
C SER A 12 1.19 6.14 -16.26
N GLU A 13 0.07 6.42 -15.61
CA GLU A 13 -0.23 7.73 -15.04
C GLU A 13 0.47 7.94 -13.69
N GLU A 14 0.63 9.21 -13.30
CA GLU A 14 1.23 9.57 -12.02
C GLU A 14 0.20 9.44 -10.89
N ILE A 15 0.50 8.56 -9.93
CA ILE A 15 -0.33 8.36 -8.76
C ILE A 15 -0.08 9.49 -7.76
N SER A 16 -1.16 10.10 -7.27
CA SER A 16 -1.08 11.17 -6.27
C SER A 16 -0.44 10.69 -4.96
N LYS A 17 0.56 11.45 -4.49
CA LYS A 17 1.26 11.24 -3.20
C LYS A 17 1.14 12.53 -2.37
N PRO A 18 0.66 12.47 -1.11
CA PRO A 18 0.16 11.29 -0.40
C PRO A 18 -1.15 10.77 -1.00
N LEU A 19 -1.47 9.51 -0.73
CA LEU A 19 -2.68 8.84 -1.23
C LEU A 19 -3.92 9.56 -0.68
N ARG A 20 -4.75 10.13 -1.55
CA ARG A 20 -5.92 10.95 -1.17
C ARG A 20 -7.07 10.11 -0.60
N SER A 21 -7.27 8.92 -1.12
CA SER A 21 -8.40 8.04 -0.79
C SER A 21 -7.96 6.58 -0.67
N THR A 22 -8.77 5.72 -0.08
CA THR A 22 -8.59 4.26 -0.19
C THR A 22 -9.00 3.75 -1.57
N ASN A 23 -9.80 4.53 -2.31
CA ASN A 23 -10.11 4.27 -3.71
C ASN A 23 -8.94 4.71 -4.61
N LEU A 24 -8.29 3.75 -5.26
CA LEU A 24 -7.13 4.02 -6.12
C LEU A 24 -7.49 4.85 -7.36
N LEU A 25 -8.71 4.72 -7.88
CA LEU A 25 -9.18 5.50 -9.03
C LEU A 25 -9.18 7.00 -8.73
N GLU A 26 -9.59 7.39 -7.52
CA GLU A 26 -9.56 8.78 -7.04
C GLU A 26 -8.13 9.31 -6.82
N CYS A 27 -7.14 8.41 -6.82
CA CYS A 27 -5.74 8.74 -6.61
C CYS A 27 -4.94 8.83 -7.93
N GLY A 28 -5.60 8.76 -9.09
CA GLY A 28 -4.94 8.83 -10.41
C GLY A 28 -4.49 7.46 -10.94
N VAL A 29 -5.05 6.36 -10.42
CA VAL A 29 -4.82 5.02 -10.97
C VAL A 29 -5.84 4.74 -12.06
N SER A 30 -5.39 4.25 -13.22
CA SER A 30 -6.27 3.88 -14.32
C SER A 30 -7.18 2.69 -13.97
N ASP A 31 -8.30 2.53 -14.67
CA ASP A 31 -9.20 1.38 -14.46
C ASP A 31 -8.50 0.03 -14.67
N TRP A 32 -7.60 -0.03 -15.66
CA TRP A 32 -6.83 -1.23 -15.96
C TRP A 32 -5.86 -1.55 -14.83
N ASP A 33 -5.10 -0.55 -14.36
CA ASP A 33 -4.14 -0.70 -13.26
C ASP A 33 -4.84 -1.09 -11.96
N ASN A 34 -5.98 -0.47 -11.67
CA ASN A 34 -6.79 -0.78 -10.51
C ASN A 34 -7.29 -2.23 -10.57
N THR A 35 -7.78 -2.67 -11.73
CA THR A 35 -8.23 -4.07 -11.92
C THR A 35 -7.07 -5.05 -11.79
N PHE A 36 -5.93 -4.74 -12.43
CA PHE A 36 -4.73 -5.56 -12.38
C PHE A 36 -4.26 -5.73 -10.93
N ILE A 37 -4.05 -4.64 -10.19
CA ILE A 37 -3.50 -4.70 -8.83
C ILE A 37 -4.48 -5.24 -7.79
N THR A 38 -5.79 -5.07 -7.97
CA THR A 38 -6.80 -5.63 -7.07
C THR A 38 -7.08 -7.11 -7.31
N SER A 39 -6.78 -7.62 -8.50
CA SER A 39 -6.87 -9.05 -8.82
C SER A 39 -5.76 -9.89 -8.21
N LEU A 40 -4.66 -9.26 -7.76
CA LEU A 40 -3.54 -9.96 -7.13
C LEU A 40 -3.85 -10.31 -5.68
N GLU A 41 -3.49 -11.54 -5.29
CA GLU A 41 -3.49 -11.95 -3.89
C GLU A 41 -2.40 -11.24 -3.10
N GLN A 42 -2.59 -11.08 -1.79
CA GLN A 42 -1.70 -10.30 -0.92
C GLN A 42 -0.26 -10.82 -0.92
N GLU A 43 -0.05 -12.14 -0.90
CA GLU A 43 1.29 -12.74 -0.94
C GLU A 43 2.00 -12.39 -2.26
N PHE A 44 1.30 -12.56 -3.38
CA PHE A 44 1.84 -12.25 -4.70
C PHE A 44 2.08 -10.75 -4.90
N LEU A 45 1.26 -9.89 -4.29
CA LEU A 45 1.48 -8.44 -4.31
C LEU A 45 2.85 -8.06 -3.72
N PHE A 46 3.29 -8.73 -2.65
CA PHE A 46 4.62 -8.49 -2.07
C PHE A 46 5.75 -8.97 -2.98
N GLU A 47 5.59 -10.12 -3.63
CA GLU A 47 6.54 -10.59 -4.63
C GLU A 47 6.65 -9.60 -5.81
N VAL A 48 5.52 -9.03 -6.24
CA VAL A 48 5.49 -8.00 -7.28
C VAL A 48 6.21 -6.73 -6.84
N ILE A 49 6.05 -6.28 -5.60
CA ILE A 49 6.80 -5.12 -5.05
C ILE A 49 8.30 -5.38 -5.12
N LEU A 50 8.74 -6.56 -4.64
CA LEU A 50 10.15 -6.95 -4.65
C LEU A 50 10.72 -7.05 -6.07
N ALA A 51 9.98 -7.70 -6.98
CA ALA A 51 10.37 -7.83 -8.37
C ALA A 51 10.41 -6.48 -9.10
N ALA A 52 9.42 -5.61 -8.87
CA ALA A 52 9.36 -4.27 -9.46
C ALA A 52 10.53 -3.40 -8.98
N ASN A 53 10.86 -3.48 -7.68
CA ASN A 53 12.03 -2.80 -7.13
C ASN A 53 13.35 -3.36 -7.70
N TYR A 54 13.47 -4.69 -7.82
CA TYR A 54 14.66 -5.33 -8.38
C TYR A 54 14.89 -5.01 -9.86
N LEU A 55 13.81 -4.96 -10.65
CA LEU A 55 13.84 -4.66 -12.09
C LEU A 55 13.80 -3.16 -12.41
N ASP A 56 13.77 -2.30 -11.39
CA ASP A 56 13.68 -0.84 -11.50
C ASP A 56 12.46 -0.36 -12.32
N ILE A 57 11.31 -1.00 -12.13
CA ILE A 57 10.04 -0.63 -12.78
C ILE A 57 9.26 0.30 -11.85
N LYS A 58 9.69 1.56 -11.80
CA LYS A 58 9.15 2.57 -10.88
C LYS A 58 7.61 2.70 -10.89
N PRO A 59 6.91 2.71 -12.04
CA PRO A 59 5.45 2.82 -12.04
C PRO A 59 4.74 1.62 -11.39
N LEU A 60 5.26 0.41 -11.59
CA LEU A 60 4.72 -0.81 -10.98
C LEU A 60 4.97 -0.83 -9.48
N LEU A 61 6.16 -0.37 -9.06
CA LEU A 61 6.49 -0.21 -7.64
C LEU A 61 5.55 0.81 -6.99
N ASP A 62 5.35 1.97 -7.60
CA ASP A 62 4.46 3.01 -7.08
C ASP A 62 3.00 2.53 -7.01
N LEU A 63 2.50 1.80 -8.02
CA LEU A 63 1.16 1.21 -8.03
C LEU A 63 0.95 0.17 -6.93
N SER A 64 1.91 -0.75 -6.78
CA SER A 64 1.83 -1.80 -5.76
C SER A 64 1.97 -1.24 -4.34
N CYS A 65 2.83 -0.24 -4.13
CA CYS A 65 2.90 0.51 -2.88
C CYS A 65 1.59 1.27 -2.59
N ALA A 66 0.97 1.90 -3.60
CA ALA A 66 -0.32 2.57 -3.42
C ALA A 66 -1.43 1.59 -2.99
N ARG A 67 -1.43 0.37 -3.55
CA ARG A 67 -2.36 -0.69 -3.11
C ARG A 67 -2.14 -1.07 -1.65
N VAL A 68 -0.91 -1.30 -1.22
CA VAL A 68 -0.61 -1.61 0.19
C VAL A 68 -1.00 -0.43 1.09
N ALA A 69 -0.68 0.80 0.70
CA ALA A 69 -1.07 2.00 1.45
C ALA A 69 -2.59 2.12 1.59
N SER A 70 -3.36 1.81 0.54
CA SER A 70 -4.83 1.78 0.59
C SER A 70 -5.38 0.75 1.58
N MET A 71 -4.65 -0.36 1.80
CA MET A 71 -5.05 -1.40 2.74
C MET A 71 -4.78 -0.99 4.19
N ILE A 72 -3.82 -0.10 4.43
CA ILE A 72 -3.43 0.39 5.76
C ILE A 72 -4.26 1.62 6.16
N LYS A 73 -4.56 2.51 5.20
CA LYS A 73 -5.22 3.78 5.46
C LYS A 73 -6.56 3.59 6.17
N GLY A 74 -6.70 4.20 7.34
CA GLY A 74 -7.93 4.19 8.14
C GLY A 74 -8.14 2.93 8.99
N LYS A 75 -7.16 2.01 9.05
CA LYS A 75 -7.19 0.85 9.95
C LYS A 75 -6.47 1.13 11.25
N THR A 76 -6.90 0.47 12.32
CA THR A 76 -6.19 0.53 13.60
C THR A 76 -4.90 -0.30 13.56
N PRO A 77 -3.93 -0.03 14.45
CA PRO A 77 -2.71 -0.84 14.56
C PRO A 77 -2.98 -2.35 14.71
N GLU A 78 -4.02 -2.71 15.48
CA GLU A 78 -4.41 -4.11 15.71
C GLU A 78 -4.96 -4.77 14.44
N GLU A 79 -5.78 -4.05 13.67
CA GLU A 79 -6.31 -4.52 12.39
C GLU A 79 -5.20 -4.72 11.36
N ILE A 80 -4.25 -3.78 11.29
CA ILE A 80 -3.06 -3.87 10.44
C ILE A 80 -2.25 -5.10 10.84
N ARG A 81 -1.94 -5.27 12.14
CA ARG A 81 -1.19 -6.43 12.62
C ARG A 81 -1.85 -7.75 12.24
N LYS A 82 -3.16 -7.85 12.43
CA LYS A 82 -3.94 -9.04 12.07
C LYS A 82 -3.90 -9.31 10.56
N GLN A 83 -4.07 -8.28 9.74
CA GLN A 83 -4.13 -8.42 8.28
C GLN A 83 -2.77 -8.77 7.66
N PHE A 84 -1.70 -8.20 8.21
CA PHE A 84 -0.34 -8.43 7.71
C PHE A 84 0.39 -9.55 8.48
N HIS A 85 -0.32 -10.28 9.35
CA HIS A 85 0.22 -11.34 10.19
C HIS A 85 1.47 -10.92 10.98
N ILE A 86 1.48 -9.67 11.46
CA ILE A 86 2.56 -9.09 12.25
C ILE A 86 2.34 -9.44 13.71
N VAL A 87 3.38 -10.01 14.33
CA VAL A 87 3.39 -10.31 15.77
C VAL A 87 3.56 -9.01 16.55
N ASN A 88 2.75 -8.80 17.59
CA ASN A 88 3.00 -7.70 18.53
C ASN A 88 4.19 -8.06 19.42
N ASP A 89 5.29 -7.33 19.26
CA ASP A 89 6.54 -7.48 20.00
C ASP A 89 6.73 -6.43 21.10
N PHE A 90 5.76 -5.53 21.29
CA PHE A 90 5.77 -4.55 22.36
C PHE A 90 5.34 -5.16 23.70
N THR A 91 5.98 -4.71 24.77
CA THR A 91 5.46 -4.92 26.13
C THR A 91 4.21 -4.07 26.37
N PRO A 92 3.33 -4.45 27.32
CA PRO A 92 2.13 -3.66 27.64
C PRO A 92 2.45 -2.21 28.04
N GLU A 93 3.57 -1.99 28.73
CA GLU A 93 4.05 -0.67 29.12
C GLU A 93 4.49 0.17 27.90
N GLU A 94 5.23 -0.42 26.96
CA GLU A 94 5.65 0.26 25.72
C GLU A 94 4.45 0.57 24.82
N GLU A 95 3.50 -0.36 24.68
CA GLU A 95 2.29 -0.14 23.89
C GLU A 95 1.43 0.99 24.48
N ALA A 96 1.31 1.07 25.81
CA ALA A 96 0.60 2.16 26.48
C ALA A 96 1.28 3.51 26.24
N GLN A 97 2.61 3.58 26.31
CA GLN A 97 3.36 4.81 26.02
C GLN A 97 3.18 5.26 24.56
N ILE A 98 3.31 4.33 23.60
CA ILE A 98 3.14 4.65 22.17
C ILE A 98 1.70 5.13 21.87
N LEU A 99 0.69 4.52 22.50
CA LEU A 99 -0.72 4.95 22.35
C LEU A 99 -0.97 6.33 22.97
N GLU A 100 -0.33 6.64 24.10
CA GLU A 100 -0.43 7.95 24.76
C GLU A 100 0.28 9.04 23.96
N GLU A 101 1.48 8.77 23.44
CA GLU A 101 2.20 9.66 22.53
C GLU A 101 1.38 9.94 21.27
N ASN A 102 0.88 8.90 20.59
CA ASN A 102 0.08 9.07 19.36
C ASN A 102 -1.17 9.94 19.58
N LYS A 103 -1.89 9.74 20.69
CA LYS A 103 -3.04 10.61 21.05
C LYS A 103 -2.64 12.07 21.22
N CYS A 104 -1.51 12.33 21.87
CA CYS A 104 -1.01 13.69 22.08
C CYS A 104 -0.66 14.41 20.77
N PHE A 105 -0.32 13.69 19.70
CA PHE A 105 -0.05 14.24 18.38
C PHE A 105 -1.31 14.41 17.50
N GLU A 106 -2.37 13.63 17.73
CA GLU A 106 -3.64 13.75 16.98
C GLU A 106 -4.50 14.95 17.42
N ASP A 107 -4.34 15.40 18.67
CA ASP A 107 -5.07 16.53 19.26
C ASP A 107 -4.39 17.92 19.04
N ALA A 108 -3.26 17.97 18.31
CA ALA A 108 -2.46 19.17 18.05
C ALA A 108 -2.57 19.67 16.60
#